data_AF-A0A372FQ51-F1
#
_entry.id   AF-A0A372FQ51-F1
#
_cell.length_a   1.000
_cell.length_b   1.000
_cell.length_c   1.000
_cell.angle_alpha   90.00
_cell.angle_beta   90.00
_cell.angle_gamma   90.00
#
_symmetry.space_group_name_H-M   'P 1'
#
loop_
_entity.id
_entity.type
_entity.pdbx_description
1 polymer ?
#
loop_
_entity_poly.entity_id
_entity_poly.type
_entity_poly.pdbx_seq_one_letter_code
_entity_poly.pdbx_strand_id
1 'polypeptide(L)'
;MGARDLVPDLELIPVRGQLVVVENPGITEFFSEETGHSSDLLHYYPQGDAVVFGGASQTGAWGRDPDPRTAEAIIDRCAQVEPRLRRARVLEHRVGLRPTRPCIRLEQERLGGLCVIHNYGHGGAGVSLSWGCALEVAACS
;
A
#
# COMPACT_ATOMS: atom_id res chain seq x y z
N MET A 1 -1.91 -5.85 -11.17
CA MET A 1 -3.29 -5.32 -11.26
C MET A 1 -4.02 -6.08 -12.36
N GLY A 2 -4.38 -7.33 -12.11
CA GLY A 2 -4.92 -8.21 -13.16
C GLY A 2 -6.25 -7.76 -13.75
N ALA A 3 -7.10 -7.08 -12.95
CA ALA A 3 -8.40 -6.59 -13.43
C ALA A 3 -8.30 -5.58 -14.58
N ARG A 4 -7.21 -4.78 -14.65
CA ARG A 4 -7.00 -3.85 -15.76
C ARG A 4 -6.86 -4.58 -17.11
N ASP A 5 -6.26 -5.78 -17.09
CA ASP A 5 -6.03 -6.57 -18.30
C ASP A 5 -7.20 -7.52 -18.59
N LEU A 6 -7.84 -8.05 -17.54
CA LEU A 6 -8.93 -9.02 -17.65
C LEU A 6 -10.29 -8.39 -17.98
N VAL A 7 -10.59 -7.19 -17.46
CA VAL A 7 -11.89 -6.51 -17.62
C VAL A 7 -11.72 -5.04 -18.08
N PRO A 8 -10.81 -4.77 -19.03
CA PRO A 8 -10.27 -3.48 -19.49
C PRO A 8 -10.61 -2.20 -18.69
N ASP A 9 -10.47 -2.23 -17.37
CA ASP A 9 -10.86 -1.11 -16.50
C ASP A 9 -9.73 -0.07 -16.45
N LEU A 10 -9.92 1.01 -17.22
CA LEU A 10 -8.95 2.11 -17.32
C LEU A 10 -8.94 3.03 -16.09
N GLU A 11 -9.99 2.99 -15.25
CA GLU A 11 -10.03 3.74 -14.00
C GLU A 11 -9.10 3.12 -12.94
N LEU A 12 -8.71 1.86 -13.12
CA LEU A 12 -7.75 1.17 -12.26
C LEU A 12 -6.32 1.61 -12.58
N ILE A 13 -5.76 2.45 -11.71
CA ILE A 13 -4.41 2.97 -11.81
C ILE A 13 -3.52 2.49 -10.65
N PRO A 14 -2.21 2.32 -10.86
CA PRO A 14 -1.30 2.07 -9.76
C PRO A 14 -1.09 3.35 -8.95
N VAL A 15 -0.98 3.19 -7.65
CA VAL A 15 -0.20 4.10 -6.81
C VAL A 15 0.98 3.32 -6.26
N ARG A 16 2.17 3.59 -6.80
CA ARG A 16 3.41 2.95 -6.35
C ARG A 16 3.74 3.43 -4.94
N GLY A 17 4.01 2.46 -4.06
CA GLY A 17 4.53 2.70 -2.73
C GLY A 17 5.86 2.00 -2.54
N GLN A 18 6.78 2.68 -1.87
CA GLN A 18 8.04 2.12 -1.43
C GLN A 18 8.12 2.17 0.09
N LEU A 19 8.63 1.10 0.68
CA LEU A 19 8.83 0.91 2.11
C LEU A 19 10.28 0.47 2.35
N VAL A 20 10.78 0.76 3.55
CA VAL A 20 12.07 0.28 4.04
C VAL A 20 11.83 -0.57 5.27
N VAL A 21 12.36 -1.78 5.30
CA VAL A 21 12.29 -2.66 6.47
C VAL A 21 13.64 -2.60 7.16
N VAL A 22 13.64 -2.34 8.47
CA VAL A 22 14.85 -2.27 9.28
C VAL A 22 14.76 -3.20 10.49
N GLU A 23 15.89 -3.48 11.12
CA GLU A 23 15.92 -4.11 12.45
C GLU A 23 15.20 -3.25 13.48
N ASN A 24 14.48 -3.89 14.39
CA ASN A 24 13.78 -3.19 15.45
C ASN A 24 14.71 -2.87 16.63
N PRO A 25 15.03 -1.59 16.93
CA PRO A 25 15.85 -1.21 18.08
C PRO A 25 15.06 -1.20 19.41
N GLY A 26 13.97 -1.97 19.52
CA GLY A 26 13.08 -1.99 20.68
C GLY A 26 11.93 -0.98 20.62
N ILE A 27 11.48 -0.61 19.42
CA ILE A 27 10.25 0.15 19.20
C ILE A 27 9.04 -0.76 19.35
N THR A 28 8.10 -0.37 20.21
CA THR A 28 6.86 -1.13 20.48
C THR A 28 5.61 -0.37 20.05
N GLU A 29 5.71 0.93 19.81
CA GLU A 29 4.60 1.78 19.40
C GLU A 29 4.72 2.12 17.92
N PHE A 30 3.58 2.24 17.23
CA PHE A 30 3.56 2.70 15.85
C PHE A 30 3.45 4.22 15.78
N PHE A 31 3.81 4.77 14.64
CA PHE A 31 3.54 6.17 14.29
C PHE A 31 2.96 6.24 12.88
N SER A 32 2.02 7.14 12.67
CA SER A 32 1.46 7.46 11.36
C SER A 32 1.00 8.90 11.36
N GLU A 33 1.49 9.69 10.40
CA GLU A 33 1.07 11.07 10.20
C GLU A 33 0.12 11.17 9.01
N GLU A 34 -0.93 12.00 9.15
CA GLU A 34 -1.78 12.39 8.03
C GLU A 34 -1.06 13.45 7.21
N THR A 35 -0.52 13.05 6.06
CA THR A 35 0.28 13.93 5.19
C THR A 35 -0.57 14.61 4.10
N GLY A 36 -1.89 14.48 4.15
CA GLY A 36 -2.82 15.06 3.19
C GLY A 36 -2.51 14.59 1.76
N HIS A 37 -2.29 15.55 0.85
CA HIS A 37 -1.96 15.26 -0.55
C HIS A 37 -0.47 15.02 -0.82
N SER A 38 0.38 15.03 0.21
CA SER A 38 1.81 14.77 0.03
C SER A 38 2.06 13.36 -0.46
N SER A 39 3.00 13.22 -1.40
CA SER A 39 3.51 11.91 -1.83
C SER A 39 4.53 11.32 -0.85
N ASP A 40 5.03 12.13 0.08
CA ASP A 40 5.96 11.75 1.13
C ASP A 40 5.20 11.33 2.37
N LEU A 41 4.74 10.09 2.39
CA LEU A 41 4.07 9.50 3.54
C LEU A 41 5.07 9.31 4.68
N LEU A 42 4.59 9.37 5.93
CA LEU A 42 5.39 9.15 7.13
C LEU A 42 4.66 8.27 8.13
N HIS A 43 5.15 7.04 8.27
CA HIS A 43 4.71 6.07 9.26
C HIS A 43 5.82 5.05 9.54
N TYR A 44 5.78 4.47 10.74
CA TYR A 44 6.53 3.26 11.04
C TYR A 44 5.67 2.31 11.86
N TYR A 45 5.75 1.01 11.52
CA TYR A 45 5.00 -0.05 12.19
C TYR A 45 5.98 -1.12 12.72
N PRO A 46 6.11 -1.30 14.04
CA PRO A 46 6.89 -2.38 14.60
C PRO A 46 6.22 -3.74 14.33
N GLN A 47 7.02 -4.73 13.95
CA GLN A 47 6.61 -6.10 13.60
C GLN A 47 7.63 -7.10 14.17
N GLY A 48 7.56 -7.35 15.48
CA GLY A 48 8.53 -8.19 16.18
C GLY A 48 9.94 -7.61 16.08
N ASP A 49 10.87 -8.36 15.49
CA ASP A 49 12.28 -7.98 15.35
C ASP A 49 12.55 -6.98 14.21
N ALA A 50 11.51 -6.56 13.48
CA ALA A 50 11.62 -5.58 12.40
C ALA A 50 10.71 -4.36 12.63
N VAL A 51 11.04 -3.25 12.00
CA VAL A 51 10.15 -2.09 11.85
C VAL A 51 10.02 -1.78 10.37
N VAL A 52 8.77 -1.60 9.93
CA VAL A 52 8.46 -1.23 8.55
C VAL A 52 8.26 0.27 8.49
N PHE A 53 9.12 0.97 7.75
CA PHE A 53 9.00 2.38 7.45
C PHE A 53 8.21 2.56 6.16
N GLY A 54 7.28 3.49 6.19
CA GLY A 54 6.73 4.05 4.97
C GLY A 54 6.57 5.57 5.05
N GLY A 55 6.38 6.24 3.93
CA GLY A 55 6.48 5.67 2.60
C GLY A 55 6.50 6.73 1.51
N ALA A 56 6.39 6.25 0.28
CA ALA A 56 6.13 7.08 -0.88
C ALA A 56 4.76 6.74 -1.49
N SER A 57 4.16 7.70 -2.19
CA SER A 57 2.91 7.55 -2.93
C SER A 57 3.04 8.19 -4.31
N GLN A 58 3.30 7.37 -5.33
CA GLN A 58 3.56 7.84 -6.69
C GLN A 58 2.46 7.33 -7.63
N THR A 59 1.51 8.20 -7.95
CA THR A 59 0.37 7.89 -8.82
C THR A 59 0.83 7.64 -10.25
N GLY A 60 0.30 6.60 -10.88
CA GLY A 60 0.59 6.23 -12.27
C GLY A 60 1.96 5.57 -12.50
N ALA A 61 2.80 5.45 -11.46
CA ALA A 61 4.09 4.78 -11.57
C ALA A 61 3.93 3.24 -11.50
N TRP A 62 4.55 2.54 -12.45
CA TRP A 62 4.46 1.08 -12.58
C TRP A 62 5.72 0.32 -12.17
N GLY A 63 6.86 1.04 -12.09
CA GLY A 63 8.15 0.44 -11.76
C GLY A 63 8.14 -0.23 -10.40
N ARG A 64 8.76 -1.41 -10.32
CA ARG A 64 8.84 -2.21 -9.08
C ARG A 64 10.23 -2.21 -8.46
N ASP A 65 11.21 -1.62 -9.14
CA ASP A 65 12.56 -1.50 -8.60
C ASP A 65 12.57 -0.45 -7.48
N PRO A 66 13.23 -0.72 -6.35
CA PRO A 66 13.46 0.28 -5.32
C PRO A 66 14.29 1.46 -5.85
N ASP A 67 13.91 2.67 -5.46
CA ASP A 67 14.69 3.88 -5.69
C ASP A 67 15.50 4.22 -4.42
N PRO A 68 16.84 4.21 -4.46
CA PRO A 68 17.69 4.54 -3.31
C PRO A 68 17.39 5.91 -2.70
N ARG A 69 17.10 6.93 -3.52
CA ARG A 69 16.83 8.30 -3.01
C ARG A 69 15.53 8.33 -2.22
N THR A 70 14.51 7.63 -2.72
CA THR A 70 13.25 7.45 -2.00
C THR A 70 13.47 6.71 -0.69
N ALA A 71 14.34 5.69 -0.65
CA ALA A 71 14.64 4.95 0.57
C ALA A 71 15.33 5.82 1.62
N GLU A 72 16.35 6.60 1.23
CA GLU A 72 17.04 7.55 2.09
C GLU A 72 16.06 8.59 2.68
N ALA A 73 15.18 9.16 1.85
CA ALA A 73 14.18 10.13 2.30
C ALA A 73 13.19 9.53 3.31
N ILE A 74 12.76 8.28 3.12
CA ILE A 74 11.88 7.56 4.07
C ILE A 74 12.59 7.38 5.42
N ILE A 75 13.85 6.91 5.40
CA ILE A 75 14.64 6.71 6.63
C ILE A 75 14.82 8.04 7.36
N ASP A 76 15.17 9.11 6.64
CA ASP A 76 15.40 10.42 7.22
C ASP A 76 14.14 10.99 7.90
N ARG A 77 12.97 10.90 7.25
CA ARG A 77 11.70 11.33 7.87
C ARG A 77 11.35 10.52 9.11
N CYS A 78 11.48 9.19 9.06
CA CYS A 78 11.21 8.34 10.22
C CYS A 78 12.16 8.65 11.39
N ALA A 79 13.44 8.88 11.07
CA ALA A 79 14.47 9.20 12.06
C ALA A 79 14.37 10.62 12.64
N GLN A 80 13.63 11.53 12.00
CA GLN A 80 13.28 12.83 12.59
C GLN A 80 12.26 12.68 13.71
N VAL A 81 11.34 11.72 13.60
CA VAL A 81 10.32 11.44 14.63
C VAL A 81 10.88 10.56 15.75
N GLU A 82 11.58 9.48 15.40
CA GLU A 82 12.19 8.56 16.36
C GLU A 82 13.69 8.39 16.06
N PRO A 83 14.56 9.13 16.77
CA PRO A 83 16.01 9.13 16.50
C PRO A 83 16.69 7.76 16.59
N ARG A 84 16.15 6.80 17.36
CA ARG A 84 16.69 5.43 17.43
C ARG A 84 16.68 4.73 16.07
N LEU A 85 15.75 5.09 15.19
CA LEU A 85 15.61 4.51 13.85
C LEU A 85 16.75 4.90 12.90
N ARG A 86 17.46 6.02 13.14
CA ARG A 86 18.54 6.50 12.27
C ARG A 86 19.65 5.46 12.05
N ARG A 87 19.92 4.64 13.07
CA ARG A 87 21.02 3.67 13.10
C ARG A 87 20.54 2.22 12.91
N ALA A 88 19.25 2.02 12.71
CA ALA A 88 18.71 0.69 12.48
C ALA A 88 19.23 0.12 11.15
N ARG A 89 19.67 -1.13 11.16
CA ARG A 89 20.19 -1.78 9.96
C ARG A 89 19.05 -2.03 8.98
N VAL A 90 19.22 -1.61 7.73
CA VAL A 90 18.27 -1.93 6.66
C VAL A 90 18.33 -3.43 6.37
N LEU A 91 17.17 -4.07 6.40
CA LEU A 91 16.98 -5.49 6.10
C LEU A 91 16.49 -5.71 4.68
N GLU A 92 15.59 -4.86 4.20
CA GLU A 92 14.92 -5.03 2.91
C GLU A 92 14.33 -3.71 2.38
N HIS A 93 14.23 -3.57 1.07
CA HIS A 93 13.41 -2.56 0.42
C HIS A 93 12.21 -3.23 -0.27
N ARG A 94 11.00 -2.73 -0.01
CA ARG A 94 9.76 -3.27 -0.61
C ARG A 94 9.10 -2.24 -1.50
N VAL A 95 8.69 -2.65 -2.69
CA VAL A 95 7.91 -1.81 -3.60
C VAL A 95 6.62 -2.53 -3.95
N GLY A 96 5.50 -1.84 -3.77
CA GLY A 96 4.16 -2.35 -4.07
C GLY A 96 3.38 -1.39 -4.96
N LEU A 97 2.44 -1.92 -5.72
CA LEU A 97 1.51 -1.14 -6.53
C LEU A 97 0.12 -1.25 -5.91
N ARG A 98 -0.37 -0.17 -5.29
CA ARG A 98 -1.72 -0.11 -4.73
C ARG A 98 -2.72 -0.03 -5.89
N PRO A 99 -3.70 -0.94 -5.99
CA PRO A 99 -4.69 -0.97 -7.07
C PRO A 99 -5.79 0.06 -6.80
N THR A 100 -5.61 1.29 -7.28
CA THR A 100 -6.47 2.44 -6.92
C THR A 100 -7.51 2.71 -8.02
N ARG A 101 -8.75 2.95 -7.61
CA ARG A 101 -9.84 3.50 -8.43
C ARG A 101 -10.49 4.68 -7.69
N PRO A 102 -11.24 5.55 -8.38
CA PRO A 102 -12.05 6.59 -7.73
C PRO A 102 -13.06 6.01 -6.73
N CYS A 103 -13.64 4.85 -7.07
CA CYS A 103 -14.53 4.08 -6.21
C CYS A 103 -14.13 2.59 -6.26
N ILE A 104 -14.36 1.84 -5.18
CA ILE A 104 -14.21 0.38 -5.19
C ILE A 104 -15.19 -0.21 -6.21
N ARG A 105 -14.75 -1.16 -7.04
CA ARG A 105 -15.66 -1.93 -7.90
C ARG A 105 -16.12 -3.14 -7.11
N LEU A 106 -17.36 -3.11 -6.64
CA LEU A 106 -18.01 -4.23 -6.01
C LEU A 106 -19.42 -4.37 -6.56
N GLU A 107 -19.56 -5.21 -7.58
CA GLU A 107 -20.82 -5.36 -8.33
C GLU A 107 -20.85 -6.70 -9.07
N GLN A 108 -22.05 -7.15 -9.43
CA GLN A 108 -22.27 -8.36 -10.21
C GLN A 108 -22.48 -8.00 -11.70
N GLU A 109 -21.83 -8.74 -12.60
CA GLU A 109 -21.92 -8.56 -14.05
C GLU A 109 -22.07 -9.91 -14.76
N ARG A 110 -22.82 -9.96 -15.86
CA ARG A 110 -22.89 -11.14 -16.75
C ARG A 110 -21.89 -10.98 -17.89
N LEU A 111 -20.80 -11.74 -17.87
CA LEU A 111 -19.75 -11.69 -18.89
C LEU A 111 -19.62 -13.05 -19.57
N GLY A 112 -19.79 -13.10 -20.91
CA GLY A 112 -19.68 -14.33 -21.68
C GLY A 112 -20.63 -15.44 -21.22
N GLY A 113 -21.80 -15.07 -20.67
CA GLY A 113 -22.76 -16.02 -20.11
C GLY A 113 -22.42 -16.53 -18.71
N LEU A 114 -21.31 -16.08 -18.10
CA LEU A 114 -20.95 -16.35 -16.71
C LEU A 114 -21.36 -15.22 -15.78
N CYS A 115 -21.67 -15.56 -14.53
CA CYS A 115 -21.84 -14.58 -13.47
C CYS A 115 -20.46 -14.23 -12.88
N VAL A 116 -20.07 -12.96 -12.95
CA VAL A 116 -18.82 -12.44 -12.40
C VAL A 116 -19.15 -11.43 -11.30
N ILE A 117 -18.49 -11.55 -10.15
CA ILE A 117 -18.56 -10.54 -9.09
C ILE A 117 -17.22 -9.81 -9.06
N HIS A 118 -17.23 -8.51 -9.30
CA HIS A 118 -16.07 -7.65 -9.19
C HIS A 118 -15.82 -7.33 -7.71
N ASN A 119 -14.56 -7.32 -7.29
CA ASN A 119 -14.15 -6.87 -5.96
C ASN A 119 -12.69 -6.39 -6.03
N TYR A 120 -12.48 -5.17 -6.53
CA TYR A 120 -11.15 -4.58 -6.70
C TYR A 120 -11.16 -3.05 -6.65
N GLY A 121 -9.98 -2.43 -6.67
CA GLY A 121 -9.84 -0.96 -6.67
C GLY A 121 -9.72 -0.33 -5.28
N HIS A 122 -9.37 -1.11 -4.25
CA HIS A 122 -9.30 -0.66 -2.85
C HIS A 122 -8.12 0.29 -2.52
N GLY A 123 -7.23 0.56 -3.47
CA GLY A 123 -6.06 1.40 -3.24
C GLY A 123 -5.21 0.94 -2.06
N GLY A 124 -4.86 1.87 -1.17
CA GLY A 124 -4.11 1.58 0.06
C GLY A 124 -4.93 1.00 1.21
N ALA A 125 -6.26 0.96 1.09
CA ALA A 125 -7.17 0.58 2.18
C ALA A 125 -7.66 -0.88 2.13
N GLY A 126 -7.10 -1.70 1.22
CA GLY A 126 -7.59 -3.05 0.96
C GLY A 126 -7.64 -3.96 2.19
N VAL A 127 -6.66 -3.87 3.10
CA VAL A 127 -6.67 -4.65 4.35
C VAL A 127 -7.81 -4.20 5.27
N SER A 128 -7.94 -2.89 5.50
CA SER A 128 -8.97 -2.32 6.38
C SER A 128 -10.39 -2.62 5.90
N LEU A 129 -10.60 -2.67 4.59
CA LEU A 129 -11.92 -2.88 3.98
C LEU A 129 -12.22 -4.35 3.65
N SER A 130 -11.24 -5.24 3.79
CA SER A 130 -11.31 -6.64 3.33
C SER A 130 -12.54 -7.40 3.82
N TRP A 131 -12.83 -7.33 5.12
CA TRP A 131 -13.96 -8.04 5.73
C TRP A 131 -15.32 -7.53 5.22
N GLY A 132 -15.49 -6.20 5.15
CA GLY A 132 -16.73 -5.60 4.64
C GLY A 132 -16.99 -5.98 3.19
N CYS A 133 -15.96 -5.87 2.34
CA CYS A 133 -16.07 -6.26 0.93
C CYS A 133 -16.33 -7.77 0.77
N ALA A 134 -15.72 -8.62 1.60
CA ALA A 134 -15.97 -10.07 1.55
C ALA A 134 -17.41 -10.43 1.94
N LEU A 135 -17.97 -9.76 2.96
CA LEU A 135 -19.36 -9.95 3.37
C LEU A 135 -20.34 -9.51 2.27
N GLU A 136 -20.06 -8.40 1.59
CA GLU A 136 -20.91 -7.90 0.52
C GLU A 136 -20.88 -8.81 -0.71
N VAL A 137 -19.71 -9.34 -1.08
CA VAL A 137 -19.60 -10.40 -2.11
C VAL A 137 -20.41 -11.64 -1.73
N ALA A 138 -20.35 -12.08 -0.47
CA ALA A 138 -21.09 -13.24 0.00
C ALA A 138 -22.61 -13.02 -0.01
N ALA A 139 -23.09 -11.78 0.04
CA ALA A 139 -24.51 -11.45 -0.05
C ALA A 139 -25.05 -11.42 -1.50
N CYS A 140 -24.16 -11.42 -2.50
CA CYS A 140 -24.53 -11.46 -3.93
C CYS A 140 -24.83 -12.88 -4.45
N SER A 141 -24.76 -13.91 -3.60
CA SER A 141 -25.00 -15.33 -3.93
C SER A 141 -26.44 -15.76 -3.73
#